data_AF-A0A0B2RI42-F1
#
_entry.id   AF-A0A0B2RI42-F1
#
_cell.length_a   1.000
_cell.length_b   1.000
_cell.length_c   1.000
_cell.angle_alpha   90.00
_cell.angle_beta   90.00
_cell.angle_gamma   90.00
#
_symmetry.space_group_name_H-M   'P 1'
#
loop_
_entity.id
_entity.type
_entity.pdbx_description
1 polymer ?
#
loop_
_entity_poly.entity_id
_entity_poly.type
_entity_poly.pdbx_seq_one_letter_code
_entity_poly.pdbx_strand_id
1 'polypeptide(L)'
;MILSLVGYLGLKVSKPRNPVRLNDLDLFYTSVSASTASSMVAVEMEVFSNSQLILFTLLMFLGGEVFTSMLDLLFAGYNLQNKVSINPFPPTNHANQIELGLVLSIPHSDSENHNPCDSNIINVASCDRLKYNCLSYLTYAVLGYLVMVQFVGFSFVSLYMTLVPSARQVLKNKGIKIVTFSLFTVVSTFASCGFVPTNENMIVFKKNSGLLLLILPHVFLGNALYPPCLRLLIMVLKKVTKKEEFSYLLKNSVDVGYEHLLSDLRCCFLVATVLGFNLIQFVMLCSLEWKTKIMEGLNVYEKVVASLFQVTNARHAGESVFDLSSISSAILVLFVVMM
;
A
#
# COMPACT_ATOMS: atom_id res chain seq x y z
N MET A 1 -14.35 -2.34 10.80
CA MET A 1 -15.12 -3.19 11.74
C MET A 1 -15.79 -4.38 11.06
N ILE A 2 -16.51 -4.21 9.94
CA ILE A 2 -17.13 -5.35 9.24
C ILE A 2 -16.07 -6.34 8.74
N LEU A 3 -15.02 -5.84 8.10
CA LEU A 3 -13.91 -6.66 7.60
C LEU A 3 -13.25 -7.50 8.71
N SER A 4 -12.96 -6.90 9.87
CA SER A 4 -12.36 -7.59 11.01
C SER A 4 -13.31 -8.60 11.66
N LEU A 5 -14.61 -8.34 11.70
CA LEU A 5 -15.60 -9.29 12.19
C LEU A 5 -15.70 -10.53 11.29
N VAL A 6 -15.73 -10.31 9.97
CA VAL A 6 -15.71 -11.41 8.98
C VAL A 6 -14.42 -12.22 9.09
N GLY A 7 -13.28 -11.55 9.25
CA GLY A 7 -12.00 -12.20 9.48
C GLY A 7 -12.00 -13.10 10.73
N TYR A 8 -12.47 -12.57 11.87
CA TYR A 8 -12.60 -13.34 13.11
C TYR A 8 -13.50 -14.57 12.94
N LEU A 9 -14.67 -14.43 12.31
CA LEU A 9 -15.56 -15.56 12.05
C LEU A 9 -14.89 -16.62 11.15
N GLY A 10 -14.19 -16.19 10.10
CA GLY A 10 -13.45 -17.08 9.22
C GLY A 10 -12.31 -17.83 9.93
N LEU A 11 -11.61 -17.16 10.85
CA LEU A 11 -10.56 -17.77 11.67
C LEU A 11 -11.14 -18.79 12.65
N LYS A 12 -12.30 -18.51 13.24
CA LYS A 12 -12.99 -19.37 14.21
C LYS A 12 -13.52 -20.66 13.58
N VAL A 13 -14.02 -20.57 12.34
CA VAL A 13 -14.51 -21.74 11.58
C VAL A 13 -13.36 -22.60 11.06
N SER A 14 -12.20 -22.00 10.79
CA SER A 14 -11.03 -22.70 10.25
C SER A 14 -10.28 -23.47 11.33
N LYS A 15 -9.84 -24.69 11.01
CA LYS A 15 -9.03 -25.50 11.95
C LYS A 15 -7.60 -24.95 12.04
N PRO A 16 -7.07 -24.69 13.26
CA PRO A 16 -5.68 -24.31 13.46
C PRO A 16 -4.73 -25.49 13.16
N ARG A 17 -3.44 -25.18 12.98
CA ARG A 17 -2.42 -26.20 12.73
C ARG A 17 -2.16 -27.06 13.97
N ASN A 18 -2.12 -26.42 15.13
CA ASN A 18 -1.97 -27.08 16.42
C ASN A 18 -3.30 -27.05 17.19
N PRO A 19 -3.65 -28.10 17.94
CA PRO A 19 -4.90 -28.19 18.70
C PRO A 19 -4.86 -27.34 19.98
N VAL A 20 -4.22 -26.17 19.94
CA VAL A 20 -4.25 -25.21 21.04
C VAL A 20 -5.56 -24.44 20.91
N ARG A 21 -6.33 -24.38 22.00
CA ARG A 21 -7.56 -23.58 22.05
C ARG A 21 -7.17 -22.11 22.20
N LEU A 22 -7.21 -21.36 21.10
CA LEU A 22 -7.00 -19.90 21.13
C LEU A 22 -8.18 -19.23 21.84
N ASN A 23 -7.87 -18.16 22.57
CA ASN A 23 -8.88 -17.29 23.15
C ASN A 23 -9.61 -16.52 22.02
N ASP A 24 -10.94 -16.38 22.13
CA ASP A 24 -11.75 -15.70 21.13
C ASP A 24 -11.36 -14.22 21.01
N LEU A 25 -10.95 -13.58 22.12
CA LEU A 25 -10.48 -12.19 22.13
C LEU A 25 -9.16 -12.02 21.38
N ASP A 26 -8.20 -12.93 21.59
CA ASP A 26 -6.88 -12.86 20.93
C ASP A 26 -7.02 -13.09 19.42
N LEU A 27 -7.97 -13.96 19.02
CA LEU A 27 -8.29 -14.20 17.62
C LEU A 27 -8.94 -12.98 16.97
N PHE A 28 -9.89 -12.35 17.66
CA PHE A 28 -10.52 -11.11 17.20
C PHE A 28 -9.49 -9.99 17.09
N TYR A 29 -8.64 -9.82 18.11
CA TYR A 29 -7.56 -8.83 18.11
C TYR A 29 -6.60 -9.03 16.94
N THR A 30 -6.16 -10.26 16.68
CA THR A 30 -5.28 -10.57 15.55
C THR A 30 -5.97 -10.30 14.22
N SER A 31 -7.28 -10.58 14.09
CA SER A 31 -8.05 -10.24 12.90
C SER A 31 -8.20 -8.74 12.69
N VAL A 32 -8.43 -7.97 13.76
CA VAL A 32 -8.47 -6.51 13.70
C VAL A 32 -7.11 -6.01 13.25
N SER A 33 -6.03 -6.47 13.86
CA SER A 33 -4.67 -6.06 13.52
C SER A 33 -4.31 -6.31 12.06
N ALA A 34 -4.66 -7.48 11.52
CA ALA A 34 -4.48 -7.79 10.10
C ALA A 34 -5.25 -6.82 9.19
N SER A 35 -6.50 -6.52 9.54
CA SER A 35 -7.36 -5.64 8.74
C SER A 35 -7.00 -4.16 8.83
N THR A 36 -6.33 -3.73 9.91
CA THR A 36 -5.85 -2.36 10.10
C THR A 36 -4.37 -2.21 9.78
N ALA A 37 -3.74 -3.26 9.23
CA ALA A 37 -2.31 -3.33 8.92
C ALA A 37 -1.39 -2.91 10.10
N SER A 38 -1.73 -3.27 11.34
CA SER A 38 -1.00 -2.77 12.52
C SER A 38 0.11 -3.69 13.06
N SER A 39 0.29 -4.89 12.52
CA SER A 39 1.31 -5.88 12.96
C SER A 39 1.25 -6.34 14.42
N MET A 40 0.20 -6.05 15.19
CA MET A 40 0.13 -6.45 16.59
C MET A 40 -0.38 -7.89 16.74
N VAL A 41 0.51 -8.76 17.21
CA VAL A 41 0.26 -10.19 17.35
C VAL A 41 -0.05 -10.54 18.81
N ALA A 42 -1.23 -11.08 19.08
CA ALA A 42 -1.54 -11.70 20.38
C ALA A 42 -1.28 -13.22 20.38
N VAL A 43 -1.19 -13.84 19.20
CA VAL A 43 -1.04 -15.29 19.01
C VAL A 43 0.08 -15.55 18.03
N GLU A 44 1.02 -16.41 18.41
CA GLU A 44 2.08 -16.91 17.53
C GLU A 44 1.61 -17.28 16.11
N MET A 45 2.31 -16.77 15.10
CA MET A 45 1.95 -16.94 13.69
C MET A 45 2.03 -18.40 13.21
N GLU A 46 2.90 -19.21 13.83
CA GLU A 46 3.09 -20.62 13.46
C GLU A 46 1.97 -21.55 13.92
N VAL A 47 1.12 -21.09 14.85
CA VAL A 47 -0.07 -21.81 15.32
C VAL A 47 -1.15 -21.86 14.23
N PHE A 48 -1.18 -20.85 13.36
CA PHE A 48 -2.17 -20.76 12.29
C PHE A 48 -1.91 -21.76 11.16
N SER A 49 -2.99 -22.35 10.65
CA SER A 49 -2.92 -23.22 9.48
C SER A 49 -2.67 -22.41 8.20
N ASN A 50 -2.20 -23.07 7.13
CA ASN A 50 -1.99 -22.38 5.84
C ASN A 50 -3.28 -21.71 5.32
N SER A 51 -4.45 -22.29 5.61
CA SER A 51 -5.74 -21.69 5.24
C SER A 51 -6.02 -20.40 6.02
N GLN A 52 -5.71 -20.38 7.31
CA GLN A 52 -5.84 -19.18 8.15
C GLN A 52 -4.83 -18.10 7.72
N LEU A 53 -3.61 -18.47 7.36
CA LEU A 53 -2.62 -17.53 6.79
C LEU A 53 -3.12 -16.91 5.47
N ILE A 54 -3.77 -17.69 4.60
CA ILE A 54 -4.39 -17.15 3.38
C ILE A 54 -5.55 -16.19 3.73
N LEU A 55 -6.35 -16.50 4.76
CA LEU A 55 -7.39 -15.58 5.23
C LEU A 55 -6.79 -14.27 5.74
N PHE A 56 -5.71 -14.31 6.53
CA PHE A 56 -4.98 -13.12 6.94
C PHE A 56 -4.42 -12.34 5.75
N THR A 57 -3.88 -13.03 4.75
CA THR A 57 -3.42 -12.41 3.50
C THR A 57 -4.53 -11.61 2.85
N LEU A 58 -5.74 -12.17 2.76
CA LEU A 58 -6.90 -11.47 2.21
C LEU A 58 -7.33 -10.27 3.08
N LEU A 59 -7.28 -10.40 4.41
CA LEU A 59 -7.59 -9.28 5.32
C LEU A 59 -6.60 -8.13 5.17
N MET A 60 -5.30 -8.43 5.15
CA MET A 60 -4.23 -7.44 4.96
C MET A 60 -4.34 -6.76 3.59
N PHE A 61 -4.63 -7.55 2.55
CA PHE A 61 -4.83 -7.03 1.20
C PHE A 61 -6.00 -6.04 1.13
N LEU A 62 -7.14 -6.39 1.71
CA LEU A 62 -8.34 -5.53 1.73
C LEU A 62 -8.18 -4.31 2.66
N GLY A 63 -7.37 -4.44 3.71
CA GLY A 63 -7.06 -3.37 4.65
C GLY A 63 -5.93 -2.43 4.20
N GLY A 64 -5.22 -2.76 3.13
CA GLY A 64 -4.09 -1.99 2.64
C GLY A 64 -4.51 -0.68 1.97
N GLU A 65 -3.70 0.36 2.18
CA GLU A 65 -3.91 1.73 1.70
C GLU A 65 -4.23 1.82 0.20
N VAL A 66 -3.51 1.06 -0.63
CA VAL A 66 -3.71 1.08 -2.10
C VAL A 66 -5.07 0.51 -2.48
N PHE A 67 -5.53 -0.54 -1.78
CA PHE A 67 -6.81 -1.17 -2.06
C PHE A 67 -7.97 -0.28 -1.60
N THR A 68 -7.89 0.29 -0.40
CA THR A 68 -8.90 1.21 0.12
C THR A 68 -9.00 2.46 -0.77
N SER A 69 -7.86 3.00 -1.20
CA SER A 69 -7.83 4.14 -2.12
C SER A 69 -8.42 3.82 -3.50
N MET A 70 -8.21 2.60 -4.01
CA MET A 70 -8.88 2.14 -5.25
C MET A 70 -10.40 2.07 -5.06
N LEU A 71 -10.86 1.62 -3.89
CA LEU A 71 -12.28 1.53 -3.56
C LEU A 71 -12.93 2.91 -3.49
N ASP A 72 -12.24 3.89 -2.90
CA ASP A 72 -12.68 5.30 -2.89
C ASP A 72 -12.84 5.85 -4.31
N LEU A 73 -11.91 5.50 -5.20
CA LEU A 73 -11.96 5.89 -6.60
C LEU A 73 -13.15 5.25 -7.34
N LEU A 74 -13.47 4.00 -7.05
CA LEU A 74 -14.65 3.31 -7.59
C LEU A 74 -15.95 3.99 -7.13
N PHE A 75 -16.06 4.35 -5.85
CA PHE A 75 -17.21 5.06 -5.32
C PHE A 75 -17.36 6.46 -5.92
N ALA A 76 -16.25 7.18 -6.08
CA ALA A 76 -16.24 8.48 -6.77
C ALA A 76 -16.72 8.36 -8.23
N GLY A 77 -16.31 7.30 -8.93
CA GLY A 77 -16.73 7.01 -10.31
C GLY A 77 -18.21 6.71 -10.42
N TYR A 78 -18.73 5.87 -9.52
CA TYR A 78 -20.15 5.54 -9.47
C TYR A 78 -21.03 6.76 -9.18
N ASN A 79 -20.62 7.61 -8.24
CA ASN A 79 -21.35 8.85 -7.93
C ASN A 79 -21.39 9.82 -9.11
N LEU A 80 -20.28 9.95 -9.85
CA LEU A 80 -20.23 10.81 -11.04
C LEU A 80 -21.09 10.24 -12.18
N GLN A 81 -21.08 8.91 -12.38
CA GLN A 81 -21.95 8.24 -13.35
C GLN A 81 -23.44 8.48 -13.07
N ASN A 82 -23.85 8.42 -11.79
CA ASN A 82 -25.22 8.70 -11.40
C ASN A 82 -25.61 10.16 -11.69
N LYS A 83 -24.72 11.13 -11.42
CA LYS A 83 -24.96 12.54 -11.77
C LYS A 83 -25.15 12.74 -13.27
N VAL A 84 -24.31 12.09 -14.09
CA VAL A 84 -24.40 12.16 -15.56
C VAL A 84 -25.68 11.46 -16.08
N SER A 85 -26.10 10.37 -15.43
CA SER A 85 -27.29 9.60 -15.83
C SER A 85 -28.62 10.25 -15.40
N ILE A 86 -28.63 11.07 -14.35
CA ILE A 86 -29.80 11.81 -13.86
C ILE A 86 -30.07 13.09 -14.69
N ASN A 87 -29.06 13.62 -15.39
CA ASN A 87 -29.21 14.79 -16.28
C ASN A 87 -29.09 14.46 -17.79
N PRO A 88 -29.90 13.54 -18.36
CA PRO A 88 -29.83 13.27 -19.81
C PRO A 88 -30.62 14.29 -20.65
N PHE A 89 -31.37 15.21 -20.06
CA PHE A 89 -32.18 16.22 -20.75
C PHE A 89 -32.00 17.61 -20.12
N PRO A 90 -32.10 18.71 -20.92
CA PRO A 90 -32.01 20.05 -20.37
C PRO A 90 -33.14 20.27 -19.36
N PRO A 91 -32.92 21.06 -18.29
CA PRO A 91 -33.98 21.37 -17.35
C PRO A 91 -35.05 22.18 -18.10
N THR A 92 -36.16 21.53 -18.46
CA THR A 92 -37.38 22.23 -18.81
C THR A 92 -37.78 23.01 -17.58
N ASN A 93 -37.70 24.34 -17.72
CA ASN A 93 -38.22 25.37 -16.82
C ASN A 93 -39.27 24.85 -15.85
N HIS A 94 -38.87 24.59 -14.62
CA HIS A 94 -39.70 24.94 -13.47
C HIS A 94 -38.76 25.34 -12.33
N ALA A 95 -38.89 26.61 -11.97
CA ALA A 95 -38.21 27.24 -10.86
C ALA A 95 -38.37 26.39 -9.58
N ASN A 96 -37.25 26.09 -8.92
CA ASN A 96 -37.02 26.42 -7.50
C ASN A 96 -35.66 25.87 -7.02
N GLN A 97 -34.77 26.82 -6.67
CA GLN A 97 -33.79 26.81 -5.57
C GLN A 97 -32.80 25.64 -5.43
N ILE A 98 -31.50 25.95 -5.46
CA ILE A 98 -30.63 26.25 -4.30
C ILE A 98 -29.21 26.52 -4.86
N GLU A 99 -28.69 27.72 -4.66
CA GLU A 99 -27.33 28.12 -5.01
C GLU A 99 -26.29 27.43 -4.11
N LEU A 100 -25.13 27.06 -4.67
CA LEU A 100 -23.87 26.97 -3.92
C LEU A 100 -22.78 27.65 -4.74
N GLY A 101 -22.29 28.76 -4.19
CA GLY A 101 -21.63 29.83 -4.94
C GLY A 101 -20.22 29.53 -5.45
N LEU A 102 -19.89 30.18 -6.55
CA LEU A 102 -18.54 30.54 -6.95
C LEU A 102 -18.64 31.84 -7.76
N VAL A 103 -18.59 32.96 -7.04
CA VAL A 103 -18.49 34.30 -7.63
C VAL A 103 -17.05 34.49 -8.12
N LEU A 104 -16.86 34.51 -9.43
CA LEU A 104 -15.66 35.11 -10.05
C LEU A 104 -16.12 36.32 -10.87
N SER A 105 -15.85 37.50 -10.34
CA SER A 105 -16.16 38.79 -10.94
C SER A 105 -15.12 39.15 -12.02
N ILE A 106 -15.58 39.38 -13.26
CA ILE A 106 -14.82 40.07 -14.32
C ILE A 106 -15.81 41.02 -15.06
N PRO A 107 -15.45 42.29 -15.33
CA PRO A 107 -16.39 43.30 -15.81
C PRO A 107 -16.68 43.20 -17.32
N HIS A 108 -17.88 43.65 -17.67
CA HIS A 108 -18.48 43.73 -19.00
C HIS A 108 -17.64 44.46 -20.06
N SER A 109 -17.63 43.90 -21.28
CA SER A 109 -17.68 44.68 -22.53
C SER A 109 -18.54 43.94 -23.55
N ASP A 110 -19.32 44.69 -24.31
CA ASP A 110 -20.53 44.26 -25.01
C ASP A 110 -20.31 43.52 -26.34
N SER A 111 -21.37 42.78 -26.72
CA SER A 111 -21.79 42.40 -28.08
C SER A 111 -21.08 41.23 -28.77
N GLU A 112 -21.69 40.04 -28.69
CA GLU A 112 -22.20 39.32 -29.86
C GLU A 112 -23.12 38.16 -29.44
N ASN A 113 -24.20 37.96 -30.19
CA ASN A 113 -25.25 36.95 -29.96
C ASN A 113 -24.69 35.52 -29.95
N HIS A 114 -24.51 34.95 -28.77
CA HIS A 114 -24.47 33.51 -28.54
C HIS A 114 -25.10 33.24 -27.17
N ASN A 115 -26.11 32.37 -27.08
CA ASN A 115 -26.71 31.94 -25.81
C ASN A 115 -25.60 31.46 -24.85
N PRO A 116 -25.24 32.22 -23.80
CA PRO A 116 -24.12 31.85 -22.94
C PRO A 116 -24.43 30.61 -22.09
N CYS A 117 -25.72 30.34 -21.89
CA CYS A 117 -26.21 29.22 -21.09
C CYS A 117 -25.99 27.86 -21.77
N ASP A 118 -26.20 27.76 -23.09
CA ASP A 118 -26.06 26.49 -23.81
C ASP A 118 -24.58 26.06 -23.89
N SER A 119 -23.66 27.00 -24.14
CA SER A 119 -22.22 26.72 -24.14
C SER A 119 -21.73 26.30 -22.76
N ASN A 120 -22.20 26.95 -21.70
CA ASN A 120 -21.80 26.63 -20.33
C ASN A 120 -22.31 25.26 -19.89
N ILE A 121 -23.56 24.89 -20.21
CA ILE A 121 -24.13 23.58 -19.88
C ILE A 121 -23.44 22.46 -20.67
N ILE A 122 -23.18 22.65 -21.97
CA ILE A 122 -22.45 21.68 -22.80
C ILE A 122 -21.00 21.53 -22.31
N ASN A 123 -20.35 22.62 -21.91
CA ASN A 123 -19.00 22.60 -21.34
C ASN A 123 -18.95 21.87 -19.98
N VAL A 124 -19.98 22.03 -19.13
CA VAL A 124 -20.08 21.31 -17.85
C VAL A 124 -20.29 19.81 -18.07
N ALA A 125 -21.24 19.43 -18.92
CA ALA A 125 -21.52 18.02 -19.22
C ALA A 125 -20.35 17.31 -19.90
N SER A 126 -19.63 17.99 -20.81
CA SER A 126 -18.43 17.45 -21.44
C SER A 126 -17.24 17.34 -20.48
N CYS A 127 -17.09 18.30 -19.56
CA CYS A 127 -16.09 18.25 -18.49
C CYS A 127 -16.35 17.08 -17.53
N ASP A 128 -17.60 16.85 -17.13
CA ASP A 128 -17.97 15.73 -16.25
C ASP A 128 -17.75 14.37 -16.92
N ARG A 129 -18.04 14.26 -18.22
CA ARG A 129 -17.77 13.04 -18.99
C ARG A 129 -16.27 12.77 -19.16
N LEU A 130 -15.46 13.81 -19.38
CA LEU A 130 -14.01 13.70 -19.43
C LEU A 130 -13.44 13.27 -18.07
N LYS A 131 -13.91 13.87 -16.98
CA LYS A 131 -13.54 13.50 -15.61
C LYS A 131 -13.89 12.05 -15.30
N TYR A 132 -15.08 11.58 -15.67
CA TYR A 132 -15.50 10.19 -15.49
C TYR A 132 -14.57 9.22 -16.23
N ASN A 133 -14.26 9.50 -17.50
CA ASN A 133 -13.34 8.68 -18.28
C ASN A 133 -11.95 8.64 -17.64
N CYS A 134 -11.42 9.78 -17.20
CA CYS A 134 -10.14 9.87 -16.51
C CYS A 134 -10.13 9.05 -15.21
N LEU A 135 -11.21 9.13 -14.43
CA LEU A 135 -11.36 8.38 -13.19
C LEU A 135 -11.38 6.88 -13.44
N SER A 136 -12.12 6.44 -14.47
CA SER A 136 -12.19 5.04 -14.87
C SER A 136 -10.82 4.51 -15.31
N TYR A 137 -10.08 5.26 -16.15
CA TYR A 137 -8.72 4.89 -16.53
C TYR A 137 -7.76 4.86 -15.33
N LEU A 138 -7.91 5.78 -14.37
CA LEU A 138 -7.13 5.78 -13.15
C LEU A 138 -7.42 4.52 -12.32
N THR A 139 -8.68 4.11 -12.18
CA THR A 139 -9.05 2.88 -11.49
C THR A 139 -8.40 1.66 -12.14
N TYR A 140 -8.43 1.56 -13.47
CA TYR A 140 -7.75 0.47 -14.18
C TYR A 140 -6.22 0.52 -13.99
N ALA A 141 -5.63 1.72 -13.94
CA ALA A 141 -4.20 1.87 -13.69
C ALA A 141 -3.82 1.42 -12.27
N VAL A 142 -4.60 1.79 -11.25
CA VAL A 142 -4.38 1.37 -9.84
C VAL A 142 -4.60 -0.14 -9.69
N LEU A 143 -5.64 -0.69 -10.30
CA LEU A 143 -5.88 -2.13 -10.30
C LEU A 143 -4.73 -2.88 -10.98
N GLY A 144 -4.27 -2.39 -12.14
CA GLY A 144 -3.12 -2.94 -12.85
C GLY A 144 -1.84 -2.87 -12.03
N TYR A 145 -1.59 -1.74 -11.34
CA TYR A 145 -0.47 -1.58 -10.41
C TYR A 145 -0.49 -2.65 -9.32
N LEU A 146 -1.62 -2.78 -8.63
CA LEU A 146 -1.80 -3.69 -7.53
C LEU A 146 -1.58 -5.15 -7.96
N VAL A 147 -2.14 -5.58 -9.11
CA VAL A 147 -1.96 -6.95 -9.60
C VAL A 147 -0.52 -7.21 -10.03
N MET A 148 0.09 -6.26 -10.74
CA MET A 148 1.45 -6.42 -11.26
C MET A 148 2.48 -6.48 -10.13
N VAL A 149 2.43 -5.57 -9.15
CA VAL A 149 3.38 -5.54 -8.03
C VAL A 149 3.27 -6.82 -7.20
N GLN A 150 2.06 -7.26 -6.88
CA GLN A 150 1.84 -8.49 -6.12
C GLN A 150 2.33 -9.73 -6.87
N PHE A 151 2.03 -9.83 -8.16
CA PHE A 151 2.47 -10.96 -8.99
C PHE A 151 3.99 -11.03 -9.12
N VAL A 152 4.65 -9.89 -9.36
CA VAL A 152 6.10 -9.78 -9.47
C VAL A 152 6.77 -10.14 -8.13
N GLY A 153 6.28 -9.59 -7.02
CA GLY A 153 6.80 -9.91 -5.69
C GLY A 153 6.64 -11.38 -5.32
N PHE A 154 5.45 -11.94 -5.53
CA PHE A 154 5.17 -13.35 -5.29
C PHE A 154 6.11 -14.24 -6.10
N SER A 155 6.28 -13.94 -7.39
CA SER A 155 7.17 -14.69 -8.28
C SER A 155 8.62 -14.65 -7.80
N PHE A 156 9.11 -13.47 -7.44
CA PHE A 156 10.49 -13.31 -6.97
C PHE A 156 10.75 -14.01 -5.63
N VAL A 157 9.87 -13.85 -4.63
CA VAL A 157 10.04 -14.51 -3.33
C VAL A 157 9.92 -16.03 -3.48
N SER A 158 8.93 -16.51 -4.24
CA SER A 158 8.73 -17.95 -4.46
C SER A 158 9.92 -18.59 -5.19
N LEU A 159 10.46 -17.90 -6.20
CA LEU A 159 11.65 -18.31 -6.91
C LEU A 159 12.85 -18.39 -5.96
N TYR A 160 13.10 -17.36 -5.15
CA TYR A 160 14.19 -17.34 -4.18
C TYR A 160 14.09 -18.50 -3.17
N MET A 161 12.90 -18.70 -2.59
CA MET A 161 12.65 -19.77 -1.62
C MET A 161 12.77 -21.17 -2.21
N THR A 162 12.68 -21.30 -3.53
CA THR A 162 12.89 -22.58 -4.24
C THR A 162 14.37 -22.80 -4.57
N LEU A 163 15.07 -21.73 -4.97
CA LEU A 163 16.48 -21.79 -5.39
C LEU A 163 17.46 -21.87 -4.21
N VAL A 164 17.13 -21.28 -3.06
CA VAL A 164 18.05 -21.20 -1.91
C VAL A 164 17.68 -22.25 -0.85
N PRO A 165 18.51 -23.32 -0.69
CA PRO A 165 18.18 -24.42 0.22
C PRO A 165 18.10 -23.99 1.69
N SER A 166 18.97 -23.06 2.11
CA SER A 166 19.00 -22.50 3.47
C SER A 166 17.64 -21.93 3.88
N ALA A 167 17.09 -21.01 3.07
CA ALA A 167 15.79 -20.40 3.32
C ALA A 167 14.64 -21.41 3.20
N ARG A 168 14.73 -22.33 2.23
CA ARG A 168 13.75 -23.41 2.06
C ARG A 168 13.66 -24.33 3.27
N GLN A 169 14.80 -24.64 3.89
CA GLN A 169 14.88 -25.54 5.04
C GLN A 169 14.25 -24.92 6.28
N VAL A 170 14.39 -23.60 6.48
CA VAL A 170 13.70 -22.86 7.55
C VAL A 170 12.18 -23.07 7.48
N LEU A 171 11.59 -22.90 6.28
CA LEU A 171 10.15 -23.11 6.11
C LEU A 171 9.72 -24.57 6.27
N LYS A 172 10.53 -25.51 5.76
CA LYS A 172 10.27 -26.95 5.93
C LYS A 172 10.23 -27.34 7.41
N ASN A 173 11.19 -26.85 8.19
CA ASN A 173 11.28 -27.14 9.62
C ASN A 173 10.08 -26.57 10.40
N LYS A 174 9.56 -25.42 9.98
CA LYS A 174 8.37 -24.77 10.57
C LYS A 174 7.03 -25.24 9.97
N GLY A 175 7.05 -26.19 9.02
CA GLY A 175 5.83 -26.73 8.39
C GLY A 175 5.05 -25.72 7.53
N ILE A 176 5.71 -24.65 7.05
CA ILE A 176 5.07 -23.59 6.25
C ILE A 176 5.28 -23.90 4.76
N LYS A 177 4.21 -23.81 3.97
CA LYS A 177 4.31 -23.99 2.51
C LYS A 177 4.98 -22.77 1.87
N ILE A 178 5.89 -23.01 0.94
CA ILE A 178 6.62 -21.93 0.21
C ILE A 178 5.65 -20.96 -0.46
N VAL A 179 4.61 -21.47 -1.11
CA VAL A 179 3.59 -20.65 -1.80
C VAL A 179 2.85 -19.76 -0.81
N THR A 180 2.42 -20.31 0.33
CA THR A 180 1.73 -19.55 1.38
C THR A 180 2.63 -18.49 1.98
N PHE A 181 3.89 -18.82 2.29
CA PHE A 181 4.86 -17.86 2.79
C PHE A 181 5.09 -16.72 1.81
N SER A 182 5.34 -17.04 0.54
CA SER A 182 5.66 -16.04 -0.49
C SER A 182 4.50 -15.07 -0.70
N LEU A 183 3.27 -15.59 -0.82
CA LEU A 183 2.09 -14.76 -1.01
C LEU A 183 1.81 -13.89 0.24
N PHE A 184 1.87 -14.50 1.42
CA PHE A 184 1.61 -13.81 2.68
C PHE A 184 2.60 -12.68 2.91
N THR A 185 3.90 -12.95 2.78
CA THR A 185 4.95 -11.96 2.99
C THR A 185 4.79 -10.82 2.01
N VAL A 186 4.65 -11.09 0.71
CA VAL A 186 4.56 -10.01 -0.30
C VAL A 186 3.33 -9.12 -0.07
N VAL A 187 2.18 -9.71 0.23
CA VAL A 187 0.96 -8.95 0.53
C VAL A 187 1.11 -8.16 1.83
N SER A 188 1.69 -8.76 2.87
CA SER A 188 1.94 -8.10 4.16
C SER A 188 2.90 -6.92 4.02
N THR A 189 4.03 -7.11 3.34
CA THR A 189 5.01 -6.05 3.07
C THR A 189 4.38 -4.91 2.25
N PHE A 190 3.63 -5.25 1.20
CA PHE A 190 2.95 -4.25 0.36
C PHE A 190 1.83 -3.52 1.09
N ALA A 191 1.08 -4.19 1.95
CA ALA A 191 0.05 -3.57 2.79
C ALA A 191 0.66 -2.83 4.00
N SER A 192 1.99 -2.79 4.15
CA SER A 192 2.67 -2.21 5.30
C SER A 192 2.27 -2.84 6.64
N CYS A 193 1.87 -4.11 6.63
CA CYS A 193 1.26 -4.79 7.78
C CYS A 193 2.26 -5.45 8.71
N GLY A 194 3.44 -5.87 8.26
CA GLY A 194 4.54 -6.33 9.12
C GLY A 194 4.42 -7.74 9.69
N PHE A 195 3.34 -8.43 9.38
CA PHE A 195 3.22 -9.83 9.68
C PHE A 195 4.12 -10.66 8.77
N VAL A 196 4.75 -11.66 9.38
CA VAL A 196 5.46 -12.72 8.68
C VAL A 196 4.98 -14.04 9.27
N PRO A 197 4.84 -15.12 8.47
CA PRO A 197 4.32 -16.40 8.96
C PRO A 197 5.21 -17.13 9.99
N THR A 198 6.36 -16.57 10.32
CA THR A 198 7.33 -17.08 11.30
C THR A 198 7.20 -16.31 12.62
N ASN A 199 7.32 -17.01 13.75
CA ASN A 199 7.15 -16.40 15.07
C ASN A 199 8.19 -15.31 15.35
N GLU A 200 9.41 -15.49 14.87
CA GLU A 200 10.52 -14.54 15.07
C GLU A 200 10.62 -13.50 13.93
N ASN A 201 9.55 -13.30 13.15
CA ASN A 201 9.52 -12.40 12.00
C ASN A 201 10.68 -12.71 11.01
N MET A 202 11.32 -11.71 10.40
CA MET A 202 12.45 -11.88 9.47
C MET A 202 13.79 -12.20 10.14
N ILE A 203 13.86 -12.31 11.47
CA ILE A 203 15.09 -12.62 12.20
C ILE A 203 15.68 -13.97 11.76
N VAL A 204 14.82 -14.97 11.49
CA VAL A 204 15.26 -16.29 10.98
C VAL A 204 15.93 -16.22 9.61
N PHE A 205 15.67 -15.16 8.84
CA PHE A 205 16.26 -14.93 7.53
C PHE A 205 17.42 -13.91 7.55
N LYS A 206 17.92 -13.51 8.72
CA LYS A 206 18.99 -12.49 8.84
C LYS A 206 20.26 -12.79 8.02
N LYS A 207 20.60 -14.07 7.83
CA LYS A 207 21.74 -14.51 7.00
C LYS A 207 21.40 -14.63 5.50
N ASN A 208 20.12 -14.63 5.14
CA ASN A 208 19.65 -14.75 3.77
C ASN A 208 19.47 -13.36 3.15
N SER A 209 20.56 -12.62 2.96
CA SER A 209 20.53 -11.23 2.45
C SER A 209 19.83 -11.08 1.11
N GLY A 210 19.84 -12.12 0.27
CA GLY A 210 19.12 -12.11 -1.00
C GLY A 210 17.60 -12.01 -0.84
N LEU A 211 17.02 -12.64 0.18
CA LEU A 211 15.58 -12.50 0.48
C LEU A 211 15.25 -11.08 0.94
N LEU A 212 16.07 -10.55 1.86
CA LEU A 212 15.90 -9.20 2.40
C LEU A 212 15.95 -8.14 1.31
N LEU A 213 16.93 -8.23 0.40
CA LEU A 213 17.05 -7.30 -0.74
C LEU A 213 15.91 -7.40 -1.74
N LEU A 214 15.27 -8.56 -1.86
CA LEU A 214 14.17 -8.78 -2.78
C LEU A 214 12.85 -8.20 -2.23
N ILE A 215 12.66 -8.31 -0.91
CA ILE A 215 11.52 -7.73 -0.20
C ILE A 215 11.68 -6.21 -0.02
N LEU A 216 12.91 -5.71 0.17
CA LEU A 216 13.19 -4.30 0.46
C LEU A 216 12.51 -3.30 -0.52
N PRO A 217 12.60 -3.46 -1.86
CA PRO A 217 11.89 -2.57 -2.78
C PRO A 217 10.37 -2.60 -2.60
N HIS A 218 9.79 -3.76 -2.25
CA HIS A 218 8.35 -3.91 -2.07
C HIS A 218 7.82 -3.10 -0.89
N VAL A 219 8.63 -2.89 0.16
CA VAL A 219 8.27 -2.05 1.31
C VAL A 219 7.91 -0.62 0.88
N PHE A 220 8.63 -0.08 -0.11
CA PHE A 220 8.37 1.29 -0.58
C PHE A 220 7.16 1.38 -1.52
N LEU A 221 6.90 0.34 -2.31
CA LEU A 221 5.84 0.32 -3.32
C LEU A 221 4.42 0.30 -2.72
N GLY A 222 4.30 -0.18 -1.49
CA GLY A 222 3.02 -0.33 -0.80
C GLY A 222 2.37 0.99 -0.42
N ASN A 223 2.99 1.71 0.52
CA ASN A 223 2.41 2.93 1.10
C ASN A 223 3.30 4.16 0.81
N ALA A 224 4.53 4.17 1.34
CA ALA A 224 5.37 5.37 1.38
C ALA A 224 5.65 6.02 0.02
N LEU A 225 5.99 5.21 -1.00
CA LEU A 225 6.27 5.69 -2.36
C LEU A 225 5.18 5.27 -3.35
N TYR A 226 3.99 4.92 -2.87
CA TYR A 226 2.85 4.67 -3.76
C TYR A 226 2.53 5.88 -4.66
N PRO A 227 2.42 7.13 -4.15
CA PRO A 227 2.10 8.28 -5.00
C PRO A 227 3.12 8.54 -6.13
N PRO A 228 4.45 8.57 -5.87
CA PRO A 228 5.44 8.68 -6.94
C PRO A 228 5.44 7.48 -7.91
N CYS A 229 5.29 6.25 -7.43
CA CYS A 229 5.26 5.05 -8.27
C CYS A 229 4.02 5.02 -9.18
N LEU A 230 2.86 5.39 -8.66
CA LEU A 230 1.64 5.53 -9.45
C LEU A 230 1.82 6.59 -10.55
N ARG A 231 2.40 7.75 -10.21
CA ARG A 231 2.67 8.80 -11.20
C ARG A 231 3.60 8.31 -12.31
N LEU A 232 4.67 7.61 -11.97
CA LEU A 232 5.58 6.99 -12.95
C LEU A 232 4.84 5.98 -13.83
N LEU A 233 3.97 5.14 -13.26
CA LEU A 233 3.14 4.21 -14.02
C LEU A 233 2.26 4.94 -15.03
N ILE A 234 1.59 6.01 -14.63
CA ILE A 234 0.72 6.80 -15.52
C ILE A 234 1.56 7.46 -16.62
N MET A 235 2.79 7.93 -16.32
CA MET A 235 3.71 8.44 -17.34
C MET A 235 4.08 7.37 -18.38
N VAL A 236 4.33 6.13 -17.93
CA VAL A 236 4.59 5.00 -18.82
C VAL A 236 3.36 4.69 -19.66
N LEU A 237 2.17 4.61 -19.06
CA LEU A 237 0.91 4.36 -19.75
C LEU A 237 0.57 5.46 -20.77
N LYS A 238 0.87 6.73 -20.45
CA LYS A 238 0.79 7.85 -21.39
C LYS A 238 1.68 7.63 -22.59
N LYS A 239 2.94 7.24 -22.38
CA LYS A 239 3.92 7.03 -23.46
C LYS A 239 3.55 5.85 -24.36
N VAL A 240 3.00 4.78 -23.78
CA VAL A 240 2.59 3.56 -24.50
C VAL A 240 1.27 3.75 -25.24
N THR A 241 0.25 4.30 -24.58
CA THR A 241 -1.11 4.38 -25.13
C THR A 241 -1.35 5.65 -25.95
N LYS A 242 -0.54 6.70 -25.74
CA LYS A 242 -0.68 8.04 -26.35
C LYS A 242 -2.08 8.68 -26.20
N LYS A 243 -2.82 8.25 -25.19
CA LYS A 243 -4.16 8.73 -24.85
C LYS A 243 -4.10 10.11 -24.18
N GLU A 244 -5.02 10.99 -24.56
CA GLU A 244 -5.10 12.36 -24.02
C GLU A 244 -5.52 12.37 -22.55
N GLU A 245 -6.28 11.35 -22.13
CA GLU A 245 -6.80 11.18 -20.77
C GLU A 245 -5.66 11.09 -19.73
N PHE A 246 -4.58 10.35 -20.04
CA PHE A 246 -3.41 10.28 -19.14
C PHE A 246 -2.64 11.60 -19.11
N SER A 247 -2.63 12.35 -20.22
CA SER A 247 -2.01 13.68 -20.26
C SER A 247 -2.79 14.69 -19.42
N TYR A 248 -4.12 14.63 -19.48
CA TYR A 248 -5.01 15.42 -18.65
C TYR A 248 -4.82 15.07 -17.16
N LEU A 249 -4.73 13.79 -16.84
CA LEU A 249 -4.59 13.31 -15.46
C LEU A 249 -3.29 13.76 -14.80
N LEU A 250 -2.16 13.74 -15.51
CA LEU A 250 -0.88 14.23 -14.99
C LEU A 250 -0.84 15.76 -14.79
N LYS A 251 -1.55 16.51 -15.65
CA LYS A 251 -1.54 17.98 -15.66
C LYS A 251 -2.50 18.56 -14.62
N ASN A 252 -3.67 17.92 -14.47
CA ASN A 252 -4.75 18.38 -13.60
C ASN A 252 -4.91 17.48 -12.39
N SER A 253 -3.80 17.01 -11.81
CA SER A 253 -3.81 16.03 -10.71
C SER A 253 -4.57 16.54 -9.47
N VAL A 254 -4.61 17.85 -9.28
CA VAL A 254 -5.37 18.50 -8.20
C VAL A 254 -6.87 18.48 -8.48
N ASP A 255 -7.29 18.68 -9.74
CA ASP A 255 -8.70 18.79 -10.11
C ASP A 255 -9.43 17.44 -10.18
N VAL A 256 -8.67 16.35 -10.34
CA VAL A 256 -9.20 14.97 -10.32
C VAL A 256 -9.57 14.54 -8.89
N GLY A 257 -9.02 15.19 -7.86
CA GLY A 257 -9.39 14.94 -6.46
C GLY A 257 -8.91 13.61 -5.87
N TYR A 258 -7.97 12.91 -6.53
CA TYR A 258 -7.37 11.69 -6.00
C TYR A 258 -6.13 12.02 -5.17
N GLU A 259 -6.19 11.83 -3.85
CA GLU A 259 -5.17 12.29 -2.89
C GLU A 259 -3.76 11.74 -3.19
N HIS A 260 -3.67 10.50 -3.68
CA HIS A 260 -2.40 9.87 -4.00
C HIS A 260 -1.85 10.25 -5.39
N LEU A 261 -2.53 11.10 -6.16
CA LEU A 261 -1.97 11.67 -7.39
C LEU A 261 -1.29 13.02 -7.09
N LEU A 262 -0.09 12.94 -6.52
CA LEU A 262 0.70 14.12 -6.19
C LEU A 262 1.30 14.80 -7.44
N SER A 263 1.64 16.08 -7.30
CA SER A 263 2.37 16.84 -8.32
C SER A 263 3.85 16.44 -8.36
N ASP A 264 4.55 16.70 -9.48
CA ASP A 264 5.96 16.29 -9.67
C ASP A 264 6.87 16.75 -8.52
N LEU A 265 6.73 18.02 -8.11
CA LEU A 265 7.53 18.59 -7.01
C LEU A 265 7.24 17.88 -5.68
N ARG A 266 5.97 17.61 -5.38
CA ARG A 266 5.58 16.89 -4.15
C ARG A 266 6.08 15.46 -4.15
N CYS A 267 6.02 14.76 -5.28
CA CYS A 267 6.62 13.44 -5.43
C CYS A 267 8.13 13.47 -5.19
N CYS A 268 8.85 14.45 -5.76
CA CYS A 268 10.28 14.60 -5.57
C CYS A 268 10.65 14.83 -4.09
N PHE A 269 9.95 15.76 -3.42
CA PHE A 269 10.16 16.01 -1.99
C PHE A 269 9.82 14.79 -1.12
N LEU A 270 8.77 14.05 -1.46
CA LEU A 270 8.41 12.81 -0.75
C LEU A 270 9.51 11.75 -0.88
N VAL A 271 10.01 11.50 -2.10
CA VAL A 271 11.12 10.56 -2.32
C VAL A 271 12.37 11.01 -1.57
N ALA A 272 12.73 12.29 -1.67
CA ALA A 272 13.91 12.85 -1.01
C ALA A 272 13.83 12.73 0.52
N THR A 273 12.68 13.01 1.12
CA THR A 273 12.48 12.92 2.57
C THR A 273 12.48 11.47 3.06
N VAL A 274 11.79 10.56 2.37
CA VAL A 274 11.77 9.13 2.72
C VAL A 274 13.19 8.54 2.68
N LEU A 275 13.93 8.78 1.59
CA LEU A 275 15.31 8.29 1.45
C LEU A 275 16.27 8.98 2.42
N GLY A 276 16.11 10.28 2.66
CA GLY A 276 16.93 11.05 3.58
C GLY A 276 16.82 10.55 5.02
N PHE A 277 15.59 10.36 5.52
CA PHE A 277 15.38 9.81 6.86
C PHE A 277 15.87 8.37 6.99
N ASN A 278 15.64 7.53 5.98
CA ASN A 278 16.17 6.16 5.93
C ASN A 278 17.70 6.14 6.01
N LEU A 279 18.37 7.04 5.27
CA LEU A 279 19.83 7.15 5.28
C LEU A 279 20.36 7.58 6.66
N ILE A 280 19.72 8.56 7.30
CA ILE A 280 20.11 9.01 8.64
C ILE A 280 20.00 7.85 9.64
N GLN A 281 18.87 7.13 9.64
CA GLN A 281 18.69 5.97 10.50
C GLN A 281 19.70 4.86 10.22
N PHE A 282 19.96 4.59 8.94
CA PHE A 282 20.93 3.58 8.51
C PHE A 282 22.32 3.88 9.07
N VAL A 283 22.78 5.13 8.95
CA VAL A 283 24.08 5.57 9.46
C VAL A 283 24.14 5.46 10.97
N MET A 284 23.10 5.90 11.68
CA MET A 284 23.04 5.80 13.15
C MET A 284 23.04 4.34 13.63
N LEU A 285 22.22 3.49 13.02
CA LEU A 285 22.13 2.06 13.34
C LEU A 285 23.48 1.37 13.12
N CYS A 286 24.09 1.57 11.95
CA CYS A 286 25.40 0.99 11.64
C CYS A 286 26.47 1.51 12.60
N SER A 287 26.46 2.78 12.98
CA SER A 287 27.50 3.36 13.85
C SER A 287 27.42 2.82 15.28
N LEU A 288 26.22 2.62 15.81
CA LEU A 288 26.00 2.22 17.21
C LEU A 288 26.03 0.70 17.40
N GLU A 289 25.54 -0.08 16.42
CA GLU A 289 25.35 -1.53 16.59
C GLU A 289 26.41 -2.40 15.89
N TRP A 290 27.38 -1.81 15.19
CA TRP A 290 28.33 -2.59 14.36
C TRP A 290 29.06 -3.71 15.10
N LYS A 291 29.37 -3.46 16.38
CA LYS A 291 30.18 -4.32 17.27
C LYS A 291 29.35 -5.00 18.37
N THR A 292 28.04 -4.88 18.34
CA THR A 292 27.16 -5.49 19.36
C THR A 292 26.82 -6.93 18.99
N LYS A 293 26.27 -7.68 19.95
CA LYS A 293 25.87 -9.08 19.80
C LYS A 293 24.80 -9.29 18.71
N ILE A 294 24.05 -8.24 18.38
CA ILE A 294 22.95 -8.28 17.40
C ILE A 294 23.50 -8.59 16.00
N MET A 295 24.62 -7.96 15.65
CA MET A 295 25.30 -8.13 14.37
C MET A 295 26.43 -9.17 14.43
N GLU A 296 26.59 -9.85 15.57
CA GLU A 296 27.62 -10.86 15.74
C GLU A 296 27.34 -12.10 14.85
N GLY A 297 28.38 -12.62 14.21
CA GLY A 297 28.28 -13.75 13.28
C GLY A 297 27.70 -13.41 11.90
N LEU A 298 27.48 -12.13 11.59
CA LEU A 298 27.15 -11.63 10.24
C LEU A 298 28.39 -11.08 9.54
N ASN A 299 28.53 -11.36 8.25
CA ASN A 299 29.55 -10.74 7.40
C ASN A 299 29.21 -9.26 7.13
N VAL A 300 30.19 -8.45 6.71
CA VAL A 300 30.02 -7.01 6.44
C VAL A 300 28.85 -6.74 5.47
N TYR A 301 28.75 -7.54 4.40
CA TYR A 301 27.64 -7.44 3.46
C TYR A 301 26.28 -7.74 4.11
N GLU A 302 26.20 -8.81 4.90
CA GLU A 302 24.97 -9.20 5.59
C GLU A 302 24.55 -8.15 6.62
N LYS A 303 25.50 -7.57 7.35
CA LYS A 303 25.26 -6.46 8.28
C LYS A 303 24.64 -5.25 7.59
N VAL A 304 25.20 -4.85 6.46
CA VAL A 304 24.71 -3.70 5.68
C VAL A 304 23.29 -3.95 5.19
N VAL A 305 23.04 -5.12 4.58
CA VAL A 305 21.71 -5.46 4.07
C VAL A 305 20.67 -5.57 5.18
N ALA A 306 20.99 -6.26 6.29
CA ALA A 306 20.08 -6.40 7.41
C ALA A 306 19.80 -5.05 8.09
N SER A 307 20.82 -4.19 8.23
CA SER A 307 20.63 -2.84 8.77
C SER A 307 19.73 -1.98 7.88
N LEU A 308 19.96 -2.01 6.57
CA LEU A 308 19.12 -1.30 5.60
C LEU A 308 17.68 -1.80 5.64
N PHE A 309 17.49 -3.12 5.70
CA PHE A 309 16.17 -3.73 5.84
C PHE A 309 15.47 -3.31 7.13
N GLN A 310 16.18 -3.30 8.27
CA GLN A 310 15.60 -2.93 9.56
C GLN A 310 15.11 -1.48 9.57
N VAL A 311 15.92 -0.53 9.10
CA VAL A 311 15.54 0.91 9.13
C VAL A 311 14.41 1.23 8.16
N THR A 312 14.37 0.57 7.01
CA THR A 312 13.27 0.74 6.05
C THR A 312 11.96 0.19 6.60
N ASN A 313 12.00 -0.96 7.26
CA ASN A 313 10.80 -1.53 7.83
C ASN A 313 10.33 -0.82 9.11
N ALA A 314 11.24 -0.20 9.87
CA ALA A 314 10.91 0.48 11.13
C ALA A 314 9.76 1.50 10.97
N ARG A 315 9.74 2.24 9.86
CA ARG A 315 8.68 3.22 9.57
C ARG A 315 7.54 2.67 8.72
N HIS A 316 7.83 1.75 7.81
CA HIS A 316 6.95 1.53 6.65
C HIS A 316 6.25 0.19 6.60
N ALA A 317 6.77 -0.85 7.25
CA ALA A 317 6.15 -2.16 7.14
C ALA A 317 6.15 -2.94 8.45
N GLY A 318 6.97 -2.63 9.45
CA GLY A 318 6.92 -3.32 10.74
C GLY A 318 7.60 -4.70 10.79
N GLU A 319 8.22 -5.14 9.70
CA GLU A 319 9.04 -6.36 9.70
C GLU A 319 10.37 -6.13 10.42
N SER A 320 10.80 -7.10 11.24
CA SER A 320 12.06 -7.01 11.99
C SER A 320 13.02 -8.13 11.63
N VAL A 321 14.27 -7.76 11.35
CA VAL A 321 15.38 -8.69 11.12
C VAL A 321 16.32 -8.79 12.33
N PHE A 322 16.20 -7.83 13.25
CA PHE A 322 16.86 -7.84 14.55
C PHE A 322 15.84 -7.87 15.69
N ASP A 323 16.25 -8.43 16.82
CA ASP A 323 15.44 -8.40 18.04
C ASP A 323 15.50 -6.99 18.65
N LEU A 324 14.39 -6.26 18.54
CA LEU A 324 14.25 -4.89 19.03
C LEU A 324 14.50 -4.76 20.55
N SER A 325 14.30 -5.83 21.32
CA SER A 325 14.54 -5.83 22.77
C SER A 325 16.02 -5.79 23.13
N SER A 326 16.89 -6.16 22.19
CA SER A 326 18.35 -6.22 22.38
C SER A 326 19.09 -5.01 21.80
N ILE A 327 18.40 -4.15 21.03
CA ILE A 327 18.94 -2.94 20.40
C ILE A 327 19.20 -1.85 21.46
N SER A 328 20.24 -1.03 21.25
CA SER A 328 20.52 0.13 22.09
C SER A 328 19.32 1.06 22.22
N SER A 329 19.10 1.56 23.45
CA SER A 329 18.01 2.49 23.76
C SER A 329 18.00 3.74 22.87
N ALA A 330 19.17 4.20 22.41
CA ALA A 330 19.27 5.36 21.52
C ALA A 330 18.59 5.12 20.17
N ILE A 331 18.75 3.91 19.60
CA ILE A 331 18.12 3.53 18.34
C ILE A 331 16.63 3.24 18.56
N LEU A 332 16.26 2.67 19.70
CA LEU A 332 14.85 2.47 20.02
C LEU A 332 14.09 3.80 20.06
N VAL A 333 14.66 4.83 20.71
CA VAL A 333 14.09 6.19 20.70
C VAL A 333 14.02 6.74 19.27
N LEU A 334 15.04 6.52 18.45
CA LEU A 334 15.03 6.93 17.05
C LEU A 334 13.89 6.25 16.27
N PHE A 335 13.67 4.94 16.46
CA PHE A 335 12.56 4.23 15.84
C PHE A 335 11.21 4.76 16.31
N VAL A 336 11.05 5.03 17.61
CA VAL A 336 9.81 5.62 18.17
C VAL A 336 9.51 7.00 17.57
N VAL A 337 10.52 7.85 17.36
CA VAL A 337 10.31 9.18 16.74
C VAL A 337 9.94 9.06 15.25
N MET A 338 10.29 7.95 14.61
CA MET A 338 10.10 7.74 13.18
C MET A 338 8.79 7.03 12.83
N MET A 339 8.22 6.29 13.78
CA MET A 339 6.91 5.63 13.71
C MET A 339 5.78 6.61 14.04
#